data_AF-A0A1N7GM17-F1
#
_entry.id   AF-A0A1N7GM17-F1
#
_cell.length_a   1.000
_cell.length_b   1.000
_cell.length_c   1.000
_cell.angle_alpha   90.00
_cell.angle_beta   90.00
_cell.angle_gamma   90.00
#
_symmetry.space_group_name_H-M   'P 1'
#
loop_
_entity.id
_entity.type
_entity.pdbx_description
1 polymer ?
#
loop_
_entity_poly.entity_id
_entity_poly.type
_entity_poly.pdbx_seq_one_letter_code
_entity_poly.pdbx_strand_id
1 'polypeptide(L)'
;MKRAFTLTTVLGVLLAVVLVTSAIAPVAATLDHDDDDPFDSDDDFFERDDDHHDSDSDFDAGEDDLDATDAMNDVADALEDVEDGIEDAHDTLDDAREADDDDDRSDAIDDLEDDLEEIEDARVDLEDAITIADDADLSDEAEDALDEADAADAETEAAVGELQEFIDEDTQDIETADLDDAADVLETAFEQVTTAIDELDAVDEFEADDEGDETEADPFDDDSSENDDESDDGE
;
A
#
# COMPACT_ATOMS: atom_id res chain seq x y z
N MET A 1 28.31 -23.34 28.25
CA MET A 1 27.55 -22.37 29.08
C MET A 1 27.63 -20.99 28.43
N LYS A 2 26.98 -20.82 27.28
CA LYS A 2 26.75 -19.55 26.59
C LYS A 2 25.46 -19.73 25.78
N ARG A 3 24.33 -19.74 26.47
CA ARG A 3 22.97 -19.71 25.89
C ARG A 3 22.16 -18.88 26.86
N ALA A 4 22.26 -17.56 26.72
CA ALA A 4 21.53 -16.59 27.56
C ALA A 4 21.52 -15.17 26.97
N PHE A 5 21.99 -14.94 25.74
CA PHE A 5 22.23 -13.56 25.27
C PHE A 5 21.35 -13.11 24.10
N THR A 6 20.73 -14.00 23.33
CA THR A 6 19.92 -13.62 22.16
C THR A 6 18.45 -13.32 22.49
N LEU A 7 17.85 -14.03 23.45
CA LEU A 7 16.44 -13.85 23.83
C LEU A 7 16.09 -12.50 24.49
N THR A 8 17.07 -11.64 24.79
CA THR A 8 16.82 -10.31 25.36
C THR A 8 16.75 -9.22 24.29
N THR A 9 17.27 -9.49 23.08
CA THR A 9 17.28 -8.52 21.97
C THR A 9 15.95 -8.55 21.22
N VAL A 10 15.43 -9.74 20.91
CA VAL A 10 14.11 -9.93 20.26
C VAL A 10 12.97 -9.29 21.09
N LEU A 11 12.98 -9.48 22.41
CA LEU A 11 12.00 -8.84 23.30
C LEU A 11 12.22 -7.33 23.50
N GLY A 12 13.40 -6.81 23.11
CA GLY A 12 13.75 -5.40 23.20
C GLY A 12 13.27 -4.58 21.99
N VAL A 13 13.27 -5.19 20.80
CA VAL A 13 12.78 -4.57 19.56
C VAL A 13 11.26 -4.52 19.55
N LEU A 14 10.59 -5.64 19.87
CA LEU A 14 9.12 -5.72 20.01
C LEU A 14 8.54 -4.73 21.04
N LEU A 15 9.30 -4.35 22.07
CA LEU A 15 8.84 -3.39 23.10
C LEU A 15 9.16 -1.93 22.75
N ALA A 16 10.02 -1.68 21.76
CA ALA A 16 10.30 -0.34 21.26
C ALA A 16 9.23 0.13 20.26
N VAL A 17 8.77 -0.76 19.38
CA VAL A 17 7.71 -0.47 18.39
C VAL A 17 6.38 -0.12 19.07
N VAL A 18 5.97 -0.86 20.11
CA VAL A 18 4.74 -0.58 20.88
C VAL A 18 4.79 0.74 21.68
N LEU A 19 5.96 1.36 21.87
CA LEU A 19 6.08 2.65 22.56
C LEU A 19 6.11 3.88 21.64
N VAL A 20 6.34 3.71 20.33
CA VAL A 20 6.35 4.82 19.36
C VAL A 20 4.93 5.21 18.94
N THR A 21 3.98 4.28 18.92
CA THR A 21 2.58 4.52 18.51
C THR A 21 1.72 5.30 19.51
N SER A 22 2.24 5.67 20.70
CA SER A 22 1.42 6.31 21.75
C SER A 22 1.65 7.82 21.96
N ALA A 23 2.39 8.53 21.10
CA ALA A 23 2.75 9.93 21.36
C ALA A 23 2.79 10.86 20.14
N ILE A 24 1.77 10.85 19.28
CA ILE A 24 1.57 11.95 18.33
C ILE A 24 0.25 12.66 18.68
N ALA A 25 0.38 13.74 19.44
CA ALA A 25 -0.71 14.69 19.67
C ALA A 25 -0.70 15.72 18.53
N PRO A 26 -1.84 16.05 17.91
CA PRO A 26 -1.86 17.02 16.81
C PRO A 26 -1.60 18.44 17.32
N VAL A 27 -0.53 19.06 16.84
CA VAL A 27 -0.27 20.50 16.97
C VAL A 27 -0.99 21.20 15.82
N ALA A 28 -2.21 21.69 16.09
CA ALA A 28 -2.93 22.58 15.19
C ALA A 28 -2.16 23.89 15.03
N ALA A 29 -1.53 24.09 13.87
CA ALA A 29 -1.02 25.36 13.43
C ALA A 29 -2.09 26.06 12.58
N THR A 30 -2.76 27.05 13.16
CA THR A 30 -3.62 27.98 12.43
C THR A 30 -2.73 28.97 11.65
N LEU A 31 -2.65 28.82 10.32
CA LEU A 31 -2.07 29.83 9.45
C LEU A 31 -3.20 30.77 8.96
N ASP A 32 -3.04 32.05 9.26
CA ASP A 32 -3.97 33.16 8.99
C ASP A 32 -3.20 34.21 8.18
N HIS A 33 -3.44 34.29 6.86
CA HIS A 33 -3.02 35.34 5.91
C HIS A 33 -3.45 34.88 4.49
N ASP A 34 -4.05 35.66 3.60
CA ASP A 34 -3.97 37.10 3.34
C ASP A 34 -5.29 37.62 2.71
N ASP A 35 -5.80 38.72 3.25
CA ASP A 35 -6.55 39.74 2.50
C ASP A 35 -5.54 40.57 1.70
N ASP A 36 -5.70 40.72 0.38
CA ASP A 36 -5.59 42.00 -0.33
C ASP A 36 -5.66 41.80 -1.86
N ASP A 37 -6.88 41.85 -2.40
CA ASP A 37 -7.12 42.38 -3.74
C ASP A 37 -6.74 43.86 -3.76
N PRO A 38 -5.90 44.30 -4.71
CA PRO A 38 -6.47 45.22 -5.69
C PRO A 38 -5.78 45.08 -7.05
N PHE A 39 -6.53 45.15 -8.14
CA PHE A 39 -6.26 46.11 -9.24
C PHE A 39 -7.36 45.98 -10.31
N ASP A 40 -8.34 46.86 -10.20
CA ASP A 40 -9.05 47.42 -11.35
C ASP A 40 -8.03 47.95 -12.37
N SER A 41 -8.18 47.56 -13.62
CA SER A 41 -7.84 48.37 -14.80
C SER A 41 -8.58 47.82 -16.02
N ASP A 42 -9.81 48.30 -16.20
CA ASP A 42 -10.36 48.53 -17.52
C ASP A 42 -9.38 49.38 -18.35
N ASP A 43 -9.07 48.97 -19.58
CA ASP A 43 -9.21 49.80 -20.79
C ASP A 43 -8.55 49.15 -22.04
N ASP A 44 -9.33 49.19 -23.12
CA ASP A 44 -8.97 49.19 -24.55
C ASP A 44 -8.45 47.89 -25.21
N PHE A 45 -9.20 47.15 -26.05
CA PHE A 45 -9.88 47.48 -27.33
C PHE A 45 -8.94 47.71 -28.53
N PHE A 46 -9.07 46.79 -29.51
CA PHE A 46 -8.46 46.69 -30.85
C PHE A 46 -7.00 46.22 -30.90
N GLU A 47 -6.56 45.32 -31.79
CA GLU A 47 -6.97 45.04 -33.16
C GLU A 47 -6.53 43.61 -33.54
N ARG A 48 -7.34 42.99 -34.38
CA ARG A 48 -7.18 41.66 -34.97
C ARG A 48 -6.32 41.77 -36.23
N ASP A 49 -5.52 40.73 -36.47
CA ASP A 49 -5.21 40.07 -37.76
C ASP A 49 -3.72 39.79 -38.02
N ASP A 50 -3.53 38.67 -38.72
CA ASP A 50 -2.35 38.19 -39.46
C ASP A 50 -1.37 37.24 -38.73
N ASP A 51 -1.74 35.96 -38.82
CA ASP A 51 -0.99 34.91 -39.52
C ASP A 51 0.53 34.84 -39.29
N HIS A 52 0.98 33.79 -38.61
CA HIS A 52 1.73 32.72 -39.27
C HIS A 52 1.96 31.51 -38.35
N HIS A 53 1.56 30.35 -38.87
CA HIS A 53 2.17 29.04 -38.64
C HIS A 53 3.60 29.15 -38.09
N ASP A 54 3.87 28.48 -36.98
CA ASP A 54 4.78 27.36 -36.99
C ASP A 54 4.56 26.49 -35.76
N SER A 55 4.28 25.22 -36.07
CA SER A 55 4.44 24.06 -35.21
C SER A 55 3.48 23.94 -34.03
N ASP A 56 2.44 23.15 -34.27
CA ASP A 56 1.89 22.21 -33.30
C ASP A 56 3.08 21.45 -32.68
N SER A 57 3.66 22.00 -31.62
CA SER A 57 4.28 21.18 -30.60
C SER A 57 3.19 20.95 -29.57
N ASP A 58 2.30 20.02 -29.91
CA ASP A 58 1.75 19.09 -28.94
C ASP A 58 2.95 18.34 -28.32
N PHE A 59 3.75 19.05 -27.53
CA PHE A 59 4.38 18.45 -26.39
C PHE A 59 3.25 18.41 -25.38
N ASP A 60 2.39 17.41 -25.60
CA ASP A 60 1.66 16.75 -24.54
C ASP A 60 2.76 16.28 -23.58
N ALA A 61 3.14 17.17 -22.66
CA ALA A 61 3.56 16.69 -21.37
C ALA A 61 2.31 15.99 -20.90
N GLY A 62 2.25 14.66 -21.09
CA GLY A 62 1.47 13.84 -20.19
C GLY A 62 2.01 14.21 -18.82
N GLU A 63 1.35 15.18 -18.18
CA GLU A 63 1.06 15.04 -16.78
C GLU A 63 0.29 13.71 -16.77
N ASP A 64 1.04 12.61 -16.62
CA ASP A 64 0.48 11.38 -16.14
C ASP A 64 0.01 11.80 -14.74
N ASP A 65 -1.20 12.36 -14.67
CA ASP A 65 -1.98 12.39 -13.45
C ASP A 65 -2.15 10.90 -13.14
N LEU A 66 -1.15 10.32 -12.45
CA LEU A 66 -1.24 8.96 -11.94
C LEU A 66 -2.44 9.01 -11.01
N ASP A 67 -3.50 8.33 -11.41
CA ASP A 67 -4.69 8.23 -10.61
C ASP A 67 -4.32 7.51 -9.32
N ALA A 68 -4.88 7.93 -8.19
CA ALA A 68 -4.62 7.29 -6.90
C ALA A 68 -4.83 5.77 -7.00
N THR A 69 -5.88 5.35 -7.71
CA THR A 69 -6.19 3.95 -7.99
C THR A 69 -5.09 3.25 -8.81
N ASP A 70 -4.51 3.90 -9.82
CA ASP A 70 -3.42 3.31 -10.61
C ASP A 70 -2.17 3.13 -9.74
N ALA A 71 -1.85 4.12 -8.90
CA ALA A 71 -0.71 4.03 -7.98
C ALA A 71 -0.88 2.93 -6.92
N MET A 72 -2.10 2.77 -6.36
CA MET A 72 -2.38 1.70 -5.40
C MET A 72 -2.36 0.30 -6.06
N ASN A 73 -2.80 0.19 -7.33
CA ASN A 73 -2.68 -1.04 -8.08
C ASN A 73 -1.22 -1.42 -8.34
N ASP A 74 -0.37 -0.44 -8.69
CA ASP A 74 1.06 -0.69 -8.87
C ASP A 74 1.71 -1.20 -7.57
N VAL A 75 1.30 -0.69 -6.39
CA VAL A 75 1.74 -1.20 -5.07
C VAL A 75 1.25 -2.63 -4.83
N ALA A 76 -0.01 -2.92 -5.13
CA ALA A 76 -0.59 -4.27 -4.97
C ALA A 76 0.11 -5.30 -5.87
N ASP A 77 0.33 -4.96 -7.15
CA ASP A 77 1.05 -5.81 -8.11
C ASP A 77 2.48 -6.08 -7.62
N ALA A 78 3.19 -5.06 -7.10
CA ALA A 78 4.54 -5.23 -6.57
C ALA A 78 4.57 -6.07 -5.28
N LEU A 79 3.53 -5.98 -4.43
CA LEU A 79 3.39 -6.87 -3.27
C LEU A 79 3.11 -8.32 -3.68
N GLU A 80 2.35 -8.57 -4.76
CA GLU A 80 2.13 -9.92 -5.31
C GLU A 80 3.47 -10.52 -5.79
N ASP A 81 4.32 -9.72 -6.47
CA ASP A 81 5.66 -10.16 -6.86
C ASP A 81 6.55 -10.51 -5.63
N VAL A 82 6.43 -9.77 -4.53
CA VAL A 82 7.13 -10.08 -3.27
C VAL A 82 6.55 -11.35 -2.62
N GLU A 83 5.23 -11.53 -2.62
CA GLU A 83 4.55 -12.73 -2.10
C GLU A 83 5.03 -13.99 -2.83
N ASP A 84 5.05 -13.96 -4.16
CA ASP A 84 5.53 -15.05 -5.02
C ASP A 84 6.98 -15.41 -4.69
N GLY A 85 7.87 -14.41 -4.55
CA GLY A 85 9.27 -14.65 -4.18
C GLY A 85 9.43 -15.28 -2.79
N ILE A 86 8.62 -14.87 -1.81
CA ILE A 86 8.60 -15.48 -0.47
C ILE A 86 8.09 -16.93 -0.53
N GLU A 87 7.09 -17.23 -1.35
CA GLU A 87 6.58 -18.61 -1.55
C GLU A 87 7.68 -19.50 -2.15
N ASP A 88 8.39 -19.02 -3.18
CA ASP A 88 9.51 -19.76 -3.80
C ASP A 88 10.63 -20.02 -2.78
N ALA A 89 11.05 -19.02 -2.00
CA ALA A 89 12.05 -19.18 -0.96
C ALA A 89 11.61 -20.18 0.14
N HIS A 90 10.32 -20.20 0.48
CA HIS A 90 9.76 -21.16 1.43
C HIS A 90 9.82 -22.60 0.88
N ASP A 91 9.44 -22.80 -0.39
CA ASP A 91 9.54 -24.09 -1.07
C ASP A 91 10.99 -24.59 -1.13
N THR A 92 11.95 -23.71 -1.42
CA THR A 92 13.38 -24.03 -1.41
C THR A 92 13.89 -24.44 -0.02
N LEU A 93 13.44 -23.77 1.05
CA LEU A 93 13.75 -24.18 2.43
C LEU A 93 13.19 -25.57 2.76
N ASP A 94 11.98 -25.90 2.27
CA ASP A 94 11.40 -27.22 2.45
C ASP A 94 12.20 -28.30 1.70
N ASP A 95 12.65 -28.02 0.48
CA ASP A 95 13.57 -28.91 -0.25
C ASP A 95 14.90 -29.11 0.50
N ALA A 96 15.46 -28.05 1.08
CA ALA A 96 16.68 -28.13 1.91
C ALA A 96 16.50 -28.98 3.19
N ARG A 97 15.30 -28.93 3.80
CA ARG A 97 14.94 -29.76 4.96
C ARG A 97 14.80 -31.23 4.59
N GLU A 98 14.20 -31.52 3.43
CA GLU A 98 13.95 -32.88 2.96
C GLU A 98 15.19 -33.55 2.36
N ALA A 99 16.24 -32.78 2.04
CA ALA A 99 17.50 -33.28 1.50
C ALA A 99 18.15 -34.38 2.37
N ASP A 100 18.39 -35.54 1.75
CA ASP A 100 18.90 -36.75 2.40
C ASP A 100 20.43 -36.72 2.63
N ASP A 101 21.17 -35.91 1.86
CA ASP A 101 22.64 -35.81 1.89
C ASP A 101 23.09 -34.33 1.84
N ASP A 102 24.30 -34.05 2.33
CA ASP A 102 24.81 -32.67 2.50
C ASP A 102 25.02 -31.93 1.16
N ASP A 103 25.28 -32.65 0.07
CA ASP A 103 25.46 -32.03 -1.26
C ASP A 103 24.12 -31.47 -1.78
N ASP A 104 23.02 -32.23 -1.69
CA ASP A 104 21.69 -31.77 -2.15
C ASP A 104 21.17 -30.61 -1.27
N ARG A 105 21.46 -30.63 0.03
CA ARG A 105 21.13 -29.51 0.92
C ARG A 105 21.91 -28.26 0.55
N SER A 106 23.20 -28.39 0.23
CA SER A 106 24.01 -27.24 -0.16
C SER A 106 23.50 -26.62 -1.46
N ASP A 107 23.10 -27.45 -2.43
CA ASP A 107 22.51 -26.96 -3.68
C ASP A 107 21.20 -26.19 -3.40
N ALA A 108 20.32 -26.69 -2.53
CA ALA A 108 19.10 -25.97 -2.14
C ALA A 108 19.37 -24.66 -1.37
N ILE A 109 20.44 -24.58 -0.58
CA ILE A 109 20.83 -23.33 0.08
C ILE A 109 21.43 -22.32 -0.90
N ASP A 110 22.17 -22.79 -1.91
CA ASP A 110 22.61 -21.93 -3.01
C ASP A 110 21.39 -21.40 -3.80
N ASP A 111 20.38 -22.24 -4.07
CA ASP A 111 19.13 -21.82 -4.71
C ASP A 111 18.35 -20.80 -3.84
N LEU A 112 18.37 -20.94 -2.51
CA LEU A 112 17.76 -19.97 -1.59
C LEU A 112 18.44 -18.60 -1.67
N GLU A 113 19.76 -18.54 -1.92
CA GLU A 113 20.47 -17.27 -2.12
C GLU A 113 19.95 -16.54 -3.38
N ASP A 114 19.66 -17.30 -4.44
CA ASP A 114 19.05 -16.76 -5.66
C ASP A 114 17.61 -16.27 -5.39
N ASP A 115 16.78 -17.05 -4.68
CA ASP A 115 15.40 -16.65 -4.33
C ASP A 115 15.37 -15.35 -3.50
N LEU A 116 16.30 -15.20 -2.55
CA LEU A 116 16.43 -13.97 -1.75
C LEU A 116 16.86 -12.75 -2.59
N GLU A 117 17.68 -12.95 -3.65
CA GLU A 117 18.02 -11.87 -4.59
C GLU A 117 16.78 -11.45 -5.39
N GLU A 118 15.93 -12.40 -5.80
CA GLU A 118 14.67 -12.11 -6.49
C GLU A 118 13.67 -11.34 -5.60
N ILE A 119 13.54 -11.70 -4.32
CA ILE A 119 12.74 -10.93 -3.35
C ILE A 119 13.29 -9.52 -3.18
N GLU A 120 14.62 -9.35 -3.09
CA GLU A 120 15.21 -8.02 -2.92
C GLU A 120 14.99 -7.13 -4.16
N ASP A 121 15.03 -7.71 -5.36
CA ASP A 121 14.66 -7.00 -6.60
C ASP A 121 13.17 -6.61 -6.61
N ALA A 122 12.25 -7.52 -6.25
CA ALA A 122 10.81 -7.23 -6.17
C ALA A 122 10.50 -6.13 -5.15
N ARG A 123 11.19 -6.12 -4.01
CA ARG A 123 11.08 -5.07 -3.00
C ARG A 123 11.53 -3.70 -3.49
N VAL A 124 12.54 -3.64 -4.36
CA VAL A 124 12.95 -2.37 -4.98
C VAL A 124 11.83 -1.81 -5.85
N ASP A 125 11.16 -2.67 -6.62
CA ASP A 125 10.00 -2.27 -7.42
C ASP A 125 8.83 -1.81 -6.51
N LEU A 126 8.62 -2.47 -5.36
CA LEU A 126 7.65 -2.06 -4.34
C LEU A 126 7.99 -0.71 -3.70
N GLU A 127 9.24 -0.44 -3.31
CA GLU A 127 9.66 0.85 -2.74
C GLU A 127 9.45 2.00 -3.75
N ASP A 128 9.72 1.74 -5.03
CA ASP A 128 9.44 2.68 -6.12
C ASP A 128 7.92 2.92 -6.29
N ALA A 129 7.10 1.87 -6.23
CA ALA A 129 5.63 1.98 -6.29
C ALA A 129 5.04 2.74 -5.09
N ILE A 130 5.49 2.45 -3.87
CA ILE A 130 5.09 3.15 -2.64
C ILE A 130 5.46 4.63 -2.76
N THR A 131 6.67 4.95 -3.21
CA THR A 131 7.11 6.34 -3.40
C THR A 131 6.21 7.09 -4.38
N ILE A 132 5.75 6.43 -5.44
CA ILE A 132 4.83 7.00 -6.41
C ILE A 132 3.45 7.24 -5.78
N ALA A 133 2.93 6.27 -5.02
CA ALA A 133 1.65 6.37 -4.32
C ALA A 133 1.65 7.46 -3.24
N ASP A 134 2.77 7.66 -2.54
CA ASP A 134 2.97 8.70 -1.53
C ASP A 134 2.84 10.13 -2.10
N ASP A 135 3.15 10.30 -3.39
CA ASP A 135 3.01 11.57 -4.12
C ASP A 135 1.58 11.77 -4.69
N ALA A 136 0.70 10.77 -4.59
CA ALA A 136 -0.69 10.82 -5.07
C ALA A 136 -1.65 11.44 -4.02
N ASP A 137 -2.80 11.93 -4.48
CA ASP A 137 -3.86 12.45 -3.60
C ASP A 137 -4.76 11.30 -3.13
N LEU A 138 -4.31 10.58 -2.11
CA LEU A 138 -4.97 9.41 -1.56
C LEU A 138 -6.12 9.75 -0.61
N SER A 139 -7.07 8.83 -0.48
CA SER A 139 -8.07 8.89 0.60
C SER A 139 -7.47 8.40 1.92
N ASP A 140 -8.05 8.78 3.07
CA ASP A 140 -7.58 8.30 4.38
C ASP A 140 -7.45 6.76 4.44
N GLU A 141 -8.34 6.01 3.78
CA GLU A 141 -8.29 4.53 3.75
C GLU A 141 -7.15 4.02 2.86
N ALA A 142 -6.89 4.69 1.73
CA ALA A 142 -5.78 4.35 0.84
C ALA A 142 -4.43 4.71 1.48
N GLU A 143 -4.36 5.80 2.25
CA GLU A 143 -3.18 6.12 3.07
C GLU A 143 -2.93 5.03 4.13
N ASP A 144 -3.97 4.58 4.84
CA ASP A 144 -3.85 3.51 5.83
C ASP A 144 -3.35 2.19 5.18
N ALA A 145 -3.85 1.82 4.00
CA ALA A 145 -3.40 0.63 3.27
C ALA A 145 -1.97 0.77 2.74
N LEU A 146 -1.56 1.97 2.31
CA LEU A 146 -0.18 2.26 1.89
C LEU A 146 0.80 2.15 3.08
N ASP A 147 0.40 2.65 4.25
CA ASP A 147 1.17 2.49 5.49
C ASP A 147 1.38 1.01 5.86
N GLU A 148 0.38 0.15 5.64
CA GLU A 148 0.52 -1.30 5.87
C GLU A 148 1.44 -1.96 4.83
N ALA A 149 1.40 -1.53 3.56
CA ALA A 149 2.34 -1.96 2.53
C ALA A 149 3.80 -1.61 2.88
N ASP A 150 4.07 -0.38 3.34
CA ASP A 150 5.40 0.04 3.83
C ASP A 150 5.85 -0.79 5.04
N ALA A 151 4.92 -1.12 5.94
CA ALA A 151 5.21 -1.98 7.08
C ALA A 151 5.54 -3.43 6.65
N ALA A 152 4.83 -3.98 5.67
CA ALA A 152 5.09 -5.30 5.11
C ALA A 152 6.44 -5.36 4.39
N ASP A 153 6.80 -4.33 3.63
CA ASP A 153 8.11 -4.21 3.00
C ASP A 153 9.24 -4.22 4.03
N ALA A 154 9.11 -3.44 5.11
CA ALA A 154 10.11 -3.35 6.16
C ALA A 154 10.31 -4.68 6.93
N GLU A 155 9.23 -5.43 7.18
CA GLU A 155 9.33 -6.78 7.78
C GLU A 155 9.98 -7.76 6.80
N THR A 156 9.69 -7.66 5.50
CA THR A 156 10.34 -8.48 4.47
C THR A 156 11.83 -8.17 4.37
N GLU A 157 12.25 -6.90 4.44
CA GLU A 157 13.68 -6.52 4.53
C GLU A 157 14.38 -7.22 5.69
N ALA A 158 13.74 -7.20 6.86
CA ALA A 158 14.29 -7.78 8.06
C ALA A 158 14.42 -9.30 7.94
N ALA A 159 13.40 -9.95 7.35
CA ALA A 159 13.40 -11.38 7.09
C ALA A 159 14.51 -11.78 6.11
N VAL A 160 14.61 -11.10 4.96
CA VAL A 160 15.67 -11.32 3.97
C VAL A 160 17.05 -11.13 4.60
N GLY A 161 17.24 -10.07 5.39
CA GLY A 161 18.50 -9.83 6.08
C GLY A 161 18.87 -10.91 7.11
N GLU A 162 17.90 -11.47 7.84
CA GLU A 162 18.11 -12.58 8.76
C GLU A 162 18.49 -13.87 8.01
N LEU A 163 17.83 -14.13 6.88
CA LEU A 163 18.10 -15.29 6.04
C LEU A 163 19.47 -15.20 5.34
N GLN A 164 19.85 -14.02 4.86
CA GLN A 164 21.18 -13.78 4.33
C GLN A 164 22.26 -14.00 5.41
N GLU A 165 22.04 -13.55 6.66
CA GLU A 165 22.96 -13.84 7.77
C GLU A 165 23.04 -15.35 8.04
N PHE A 166 21.91 -16.07 7.94
CA PHE A 166 21.86 -17.53 8.07
C PHE A 166 22.67 -18.24 6.98
N ILE A 167 22.54 -17.85 5.71
CA ILE A 167 23.29 -18.44 4.58
C ILE A 167 24.79 -18.15 4.73
N ASP A 168 25.15 -16.92 5.10
CA ASP A 168 26.55 -16.51 5.31
C ASP A 168 27.22 -17.22 6.50
N GLU A 169 26.46 -17.69 7.50
CA GLU A 169 26.96 -18.38 8.69
C GLU A 169 27.29 -19.88 8.42
N ASP A 170 28.36 -20.11 7.64
CA ASP A 170 29.07 -21.40 7.47
C ASP A 170 28.13 -22.56 7.04
N THR A 171 27.69 -22.54 5.77
CA THR A 171 26.81 -23.54 5.08
C THR A 171 27.13 -25.03 5.29
N GLN A 172 28.32 -25.38 5.79
CA GLN A 172 28.75 -26.77 6.00
C GLN A 172 28.19 -27.43 7.28
N ASP A 173 27.55 -26.68 8.18
CA ASP A 173 27.02 -27.19 9.44
C ASP A 173 25.54 -26.78 9.68
N ILE A 174 24.76 -26.49 8.63
CA ILE A 174 23.33 -26.17 8.75
C ILE A 174 22.57 -27.38 9.34
N GLU A 175 22.04 -27.22 10.56
CA GLU A 175 21.16 -28.20 11.19
C GLU A 175 19.71 -27.95 10.75
N THR A 176 18.87 -28.99 10.75
CA THR A 176 17.45 -28.84 10.40
C THR A 176 16.70 -27.85 11.30
N ALA A 177 17.19 -27.65 12.53
CA ALA A 177 16.62 -26.66 13.45
C ALA A 177 16.88 -25.22 12.99
N ASP A 178 17.99 -24.97 12.29
CA ASP A 178 18.29 -23.65 11.74
C ASP A 178 17.39 -23.37 10.52
N LEU A 179 17.10 -24.40 9.72
CA LEU A 179 16.09 -24.32 8.64
C LEU A 179 14.68 -24.07 9.19
N ASP A 180 14.30 -24.72 10.30
CA ASP A 180 13.02 -24.47 10.98
C ASP A 180 12.91 -22.99 11.40
N ASP A 181 13.93 -22.44 12.04
CA ASP A 181 13.96 -21.02 12.43
C ASP A 181 13.88 -20.09 11.18
N ALA A 182 14.53 -20.45 10.08
CA ALA A 182 14.49 -19.71 8.82
C ALA A 182 13.08 -19.62 8.18
N ALA A 183 12.31 -20.72 8.12
CA ALA A 183 10.96 -20.58 7.57
C ALA A 183 9.96 -19.96 8.54
N ASP A 184 10.17 -20.04 9.86
CA ASP A 184 9.34 -19.26 10.80
C ASP A 184 9.46 -17.75 10.51
N VAL A 185 10.64 -17.30 10.07
CA VAL A 185 10.89 -15.91 9.63
C VAL A 185 10.13 -15.60 8.33
N LEU A 186 10.23 -16.46 7.31
CA LEU A 186 9.48 -16.29 6.06
C LEU A 186 7.96 -16.34 6.25
N GLU A 187 7.45 -17.25 7.08
CA GLU A 187 6.01 -17.36 7.39
C GLU A 187 5.49 -16.05 7.99
N THR A 188 6.28 -15.40 8.85
CA THR A 188 5.92 -14.10 9.42
C THR A 188 5.87 -13.00 8.35
N ALA A 189 6.86 -12.93 7.45
CA ALA A 189 6.87 -11.95 6.36
C ALA A 189 5.70 -12.17 5.39
N PHE A 190 5.43 -13.43 5.02
CA PHE A 190 4.31 -13.83 4.17
C PHE A 190 2.96 -13.41 4.75
N GLU A 191 2.73 -13.64 6.05
CA GLU A 191 1.49 -13.21 6.72
C GLU A 191 1.29 -11.69 6.65
N GLN A 192 2.37 -10.90 6.70
CA GLN A 192 2.30 -9.44 6.62
C GLN A 192 2.02 -8.96 5.20
N VAL A 193 2.72 -9.51 4.20
CA VAL A 193 2.50 -9.18 2.78
C VAL A 193 1.06 -9.52 2.37
N THR A 194 0.58 -10.72 2.71
CA THR A 194 -0.82 -11.11 2.42
C THR A 194 -1.85 -10.22 3.11
N THR A 195 -1.54 -9.74 4.33
CA THR A 195 -2.40 -8.77 5.01
C THR A 195 -2.42 -7.43 4.28
N ALA A 196 -1.27 -6.91 3.85
CA ALA A 196 -1.19 -5.66 3.10
C ALA A 196 -1.95 -5.74 1.76
N ILE A 197 -1.81 -6.86 1.02
CA ILE A 197 -2.57 -7.11 -0.22
C ILE A 197 -4.08 -7.11 0.05
N ASP A 198 -4.53 -7.80 1.09
CA ASP A 198 -5.95 -7.84 1.47
C ASP A 198 -6.49 -6.44 1.82
N GLU A 199 -5.68 -5.58 2.46
CA GLU A 199 -6.06 -4.19 2.76
C GLU A 199 -6.14 -3.33 1.49
N LEU A 200 -5.24 -3.50 0.53
CA LEU A 200 -5.27 -2.81 -0.75
C LEU A 200 -6.50 -3.20 -1.59
N ASP A 201 -6.85 -4.49 -1.66
CA ASP A 201 -8.05 -4.97 -2.37
C ASP A 201 -9.34 -4.41 -1.74
N ALA A 202 -9.34 -4.16 -0.43
CA ALA A 202 -10.47 -3.56 0.27
C ALA A 202 -10.69 -2.08 -0.09
N VAL A 203 -9.64 -1.35 -0.50
CA VAL A 203 -9.74 0.05 -0.95
C VAL A 203 -10.56 0.13 -2.25
N ASP A 204 -10.33 -0.78 -3.20
CA ASP A 204 -11.04 -0.80 -4.50
C ASP A 204 -12.52 -1.19 -4.35
N GLU A 205 -12.87 -2.03 -3.36
CA GLU A 205 -14.26 -2.45 -3.14
C GLU A 205 -15.16 -1.33 -2.57
N PHE A 206 -14.61 -0.30 -1.92
CA PHE A 206 -15.39 0.78 -1.30
C PHE A 206 -15.91 1.82 -2.31
N GLU A 207 -15.23 2.01 -3.44
CA GLU A 207 -15.63 3.00 -4.45
C GLU A 207 -16.77 2.52 -5.36
N ALA A 208 -17.03 1.21 -5.41
CA ALA A 208 -18.02 0.62 -6.31
C ALA A 208 -19.48 0.70 -5.82
N ASP A 209 -19.74 1.05 -4.55
CA ASP A 209 -21.06 0.90 -3.91
C ASP A 209 -21.92 2.20 -3.86
N ASP A 210 -21.46 3.34 -4.38
CA ASP A 210 -22.23 4.61 -4.45
C ASP A 210 -22.91 4.86 -5.82
N GLU A 211 -23.24 3.81 -6.57
CA GLU A 211 -24.04 3.91 -7.81
C GLU A 211 -25.38 3.14 -7.66
N GLY A 212 -26.26 3.57 -6.75
CA GLY A 212 -27.68 3.15 -6.85
C GLY A 212 -28.58 3.15 -5.64
N ASP A 213 -28.75 4.28 -4.94
CA ASP A 213 -30.06 4.56 -4.32
C ASP A 213 -30.82 5.56 -5.18
N GLU A 214 -31.34 5.07 -6.31
CA GLU A 214 -32.42 5.73 -7.02
C GLU A 214 -33.67 5.71 -6.12
N THR A 215 -33.71 6.63 -5.17
CA THR A 215 -34.97 7.11 -4.64
C THR A 215 -35.69 7.85 -5.76
N GLU A 216 -36.38 7.07 -6.60
CA GLU A 216 -37.43 7.55 -7.48
C GLU A 216 -38.52 8.22 -6.62
N ALA A 217 -38.28 9.46 -6.24
CA ALA A 217 -39.30 10.39 -5.80
C ALA A 217 -40.11 10.76 -7.04
N ASP A 218 -41.06 9.89 -7.37
CA ASP A 218 -42.04 10.05 -8.45
C ASP A 218 -42.74 11.42 -8.31
N PRO A 219 -42.54 12.40 -9.22
CA PRO A 219 -42.96 13.78 -9.02
C PRO A 219 -44.43 14.06 -9.43
N PHE A 220 -45.27 13.03 -9.55
CA PHE A 220 -46.63 13.19 -10.08
C PHE A 220 -47.67 12.28 -9.40
N ASP A 221 -47.94 12.47 -8.10
CA ASP A 221 -49.30 12.26 -7.58
C ASP A 221 -50.05 13.60 -7.61
N ASP A 222 -50.51 13.89 -8.82
CA ASP A 222 -51.45 14.93 -9.20
C ASP A 222 -52.87 14.53 -8.78
N ASP A 223 -53.60 15.54 -8.27
CA ASP A 223 -55.06 15.69 -8.22
C ASP A 223 -55.94 14.52 -7.70
N SER A 224 -56.62 14.74 -6.58
CA SER A 224 -58.10 14.63 -6.52
C SER A 224 -58.67 15.07 -5.15
N SER A 225 -59.28 16.26 -5.19
CA SER A 225 -60.55 16.65 -4.52
C SER A 225 -61.14 15.77 -3.42
N GLU A 226 -61.50 16.39 -2.28
CA GLU A 226 -62.90 16.32 -1.80
C GLU A 226 -63.22 17.47 -0.84
N ASN A 227 -64.33 18.15 -1.16
CA ASN A 227 -64.95 19.20 -0.35
C ASN A 227 -65.68 18.52 0.83
N ASP A 228 -65.25 18.76 2.06
CA ASP A 228 -66.10 18.56 3.23
C ASP A 228 -66.95 19.83 3.44
N ASP A 229 -68.03 19.91 2.65
CA ASP A 229 -69.25 20.64 2.98
C ASP A 229 -70.16 19.64 3.70
N GLU A 230 -70.16 19.63 5.04
CA GLU A 230 -71.33 19.22 5.81
C GLU A 230 -71.64 20.25 6.91
N SER A 231 -72.93 20.59 6.92
CA SER A 231 -73.61 21.56 7.76
C SER A 231 -73.84 21.05 9.19
N ASP A 232 -74.31 21.98 10.04
CA ASP A 232 -75.24 21.72 11.17
C ASP A 232 -74.59 20.99 12.37
N ASP A 233 -74.77 21.33 13.66
CA ASP A 233 -75.80 22.05 14.37
C ASP A 233 -75.29 22.48 15.79
N GLY A 234 -75.77 23.61 16.30
CA GLY A 234 -75.99 23.82 17.75
C GLY A 234 -75.17 24.91 18.46
N GLU A 235 -75.76 26.11 18.61
CA GLU A 235 -76.38 26.62 19.87
C GLU A 235 -76.99 28.02 19.67
#